data_AF-A0A9E3G658-F1
#
_entry.id   AF-A0A9E3G658-F1
#
_cell.length_a   1.000
_cell.length_b   1.000
_cell.length_c   1.000
_cell.angle_alpha   90.00
_cell.angle_beta   90.00
_cell.angle_gamma   90.00
#
_symmetry.space_group_name_H-M   'P 1'
#
loop_
_entity.id
_entity.type
_entity.pdbx_description
1 polymer ?
#
loop_
_entity_poly.entity_id
_entity_poly.type
_entity_poly.pdbx_seq_one_letter_code
_entity_poly.pdbx_strand_id
1 'polypeptide(L)'
;MILNPFEQLEFFVPEPRQAFNALVESILRGQFGTGVLHSFSKEGRIQVLEPSTGSSKRVAVYQAKYFVGRWESYQRRQVREALQRALRDDQAVSRWTLCLPARMAAEDLRWFNDWRKQQPIEVEVVDGNDLLAKLKGPGGRMALEQVQSWGVTIPVTETVQLWGRLRVSPAAPNSGLTYYLYASVYNGGGRPAKDLRVELNHSATRCLSLRHDESQWRAGGRAQPSPRTLRACRPLLPEENRLVMVIPISPQTPLPVTLHFRIWAQDTPLLEQHLSLDARVLAQTSQFDFITGTGPELPPTPTAGGPTAVAA
;
A
#
# COMPACT_ATOMS: atom_id res chain seq x y z
N MET A 1 19.74 21.22 -12.28
CA MET A 1 18.65 21.04 -11.30
C MET A 1 18.30 19.56 -11.30
N ILE A 2 18.29 18.89 -10.14
CA ILE A 2 17.97 17.45 -10.08
C ILE A 2 16.45 17.34 -10.17
N LEU A 3 15.94 16.78 -11.26
CA LEU A 3 14.50 16.58 -11.47
C LEU A 3 13.99 15.46 -10.56
N ASN A 4 12.81 15.64 -9.98
CA ASN A 4 12.18 14.57 -9.23
C ASN A 4 11.65 13.47 -10.18
N PRO A 5 11.35 12.26 -9.68
CA PRO A 5 10.93 11.14 -10.54
C PRO A 5 9.70 11.43 -11.41
N PHE A 6 8.77 12.27 -10.96
CA PHE A 6 7.57 12.62 -11.72
C PHE A 6 7.86 13.63 -12.83
N GLU A 7 8.79 14.56 -12.60
CA GLU A 7 9.28 15.48 -13.64
C GLU A 7 10.11 14.75 -14.72
N GLN A 8 10.81 13.68 -14.32
CA GLN A 8 11.60 12.87 -15.24
C GLN A 8 10.75 12.14 -16.28
N LEU A 9 9.44 11.95 -16.05
CA LEU A 9 8.58 11.18 -16.96
C LEU A 9 8.63 11.70 -18.41
N GLU A 10 8.80 13.00 -18.63
CA GLU A 10 8.94 13.58 -19.98
C GLU A 10 10.09 12.99 -20.81
N PHE A 11 11.10 12.42 -20.15
CA PHE A 11 12.29 11.88 -20.80
C PHE A 11 12.25 10.35 -20.97
N PHE A 12 11.42 9.65 -20.21
CA PHE A 12 11.46 8.18 -20.12
C PHE A 12 10.21 7.50 -20.68
N VAL A 13 9.09 8.22 -20.81
CA VAL A 13 7.84 7.64 -21.31
C VAL A 13 7.20 8.50 -22.41
N PRO A 14 6.57 7.88 -23.41
CA PRO A 14 5.97 8.62 -24.54
C PRO A 14 4.72 9.40 -24.13
N GLU A 15 3.97 8.93 -23.12
CA GLU A 15 2.77 9.58 -22.61
C GLU A 15 2.91 9.96 -21.12
N PRO A 16 3.69 11.01 -20.79
CA PRO A 16 4.03 11.36 -19.40
C PRO A 16 2.79 11.71 -18.57
N ARG A 17 1.77 12.32 -19.18
CA ARG A 17 0.49 12.58 -18.51
C ARG A 17 -0.24 11.30 -18.10
N GLN A 18 -0.28 10.30 -18.97
CA GLN A 18 -0.94 9.04 -18.66
C GLN A 18 -0.15 8.26 -17.61
N ALA A 19 1.18 8.23 -17.74
CA ALA A 19 2.09 7.62 -16.79
C ALA A 19 1.96 8.25 -15.40
N PHE A 20 1.91 9.59 -15.31
CA PHE A 20 1.74 10.29 -14.04
C PHE A 20 0.40 9.96 -13.37
N ASN A 21 -0.70 9.90 -14.13
CA ASN A 21 -2.00 9.49 -13.59
C ASN A 21 -1.93 8.06 -13.00
N ALA A 22 -1.31 7.13 -13.71
CA ALA A 22 -1.13 5.75 -13.25
C ALA A 22 -0.24 5.66 -12.00
N LEU A 23 0.79 6.51 -11.88
CA LEU A 23 1.61 6.58 -10.67
C LEU A 23 0.84 7.11 -9.48
N VAL A 24 0.08 8.20 -9.64
CA VAL A 24 -0.75 8.74 -8.55
C VAL A 24 -1.75 7.69 -8.09
N GLU A 25 -2.39 6.99 -9.02
CA GLU A 25 -3.28 5.87 -8.69
C GLU A 25 -2.55 4.76 -7.91
N SER A 26 -1.37 4.34 -8.37
CA SER A 26 -0.58 3.30 -7.70
C SER A 26 -0.15 3.71 -6.28
N ILE A 27 0.23 4.97 -6.07
CA ILE A 27 0.50 5.53 -4.73
C ILE A 27 -0.75 5.45 -3.86
N LEU A 28 -1.91 5.88 -4.38
CA LEU A 28 -3.16 5.88 -3.63
C LEU A 28 -3.63 4.45 -3.33
N ARG A 29 -3.46 3.49 -4.24
CA ARG A 29 -3.78 2.07 -4.01
C ARG A 29 -2.91 1.48 -2.90
N GLY A 30 -1.61 1.79 -2.86
CA GLY A 30 -0.76 1.32 -1.78
C GLY A 30 -1.09 1.96 -0.42
N GLN A 31 -1.70 3.15 -0.41
CA GLN A 31 -2.14 3.84 0.82
C GLN A 31 -3.53 3.39 1.30
N PHE A 32 -4.48 3.23 0.38
CA PHE A 32 -5.91 3.06 0.70
C PHE A 32 -6.47 1.69 0.30
N GLY A 33 -5.69 0.84 -0.37
CA GLY A 33 -6.09 -0.51 -0.75
C GLY A 33 -7.36 -0.56 -1.58
N THR A 34 -8.33 -1.35 -1.13
CA THR A 34 -9.66 -1.49 -1.75
C THR A 34 -10.55 -0.26 -1.60
N GLY A 35 -10.13 0.74 -0.81
CA GLY A 35 -10.80 2.03 -0.71
C GLY A 35 -10.72 2.85 -2.00
N VAL A 36 -9.80 2.54 -2.93
CA VAL A 36 -9.74 3.18 -4.24
C VAL A 36 -10.84 2.63 -5.15
N LEU A 37 -11.89 3.42 -5.39
CA LEU A 37 -13.13 2.96 -6.03
C LEU A 37 -13.03 2.91 -7.56
N HIS A 38 -12.44 3.92 -8.20
CA HIS A 38 -12.40 4.06 -9.65
C HIS A 38 -10.99 4.34 -10.14
N SER A 39 -10.48 3.45 -10.99
CA SER A 39 -9.08 3.41 -11.43
C SER A 39 -8.72 4.51 -12.40
N PHE A 40 -9.58 4.82 -13.38
CA PHE A 40 -9.07 5.55 -14.54
C PHE A 40 -10.20 6.24 -15.32
N SER A 41 -10.39 7.54 -15.09
CA SER A 41 -10.93 8.39 -16.16
C SER A 41 -9.78 8.87 -17.03
N LYS A 42 -9.99 9.04 -18.34
CA LYS A 42 -9.02 9.72 -19.25
C LYS A 42 -8.61 11.12 -18.75
N GLU A 43 -9.29 11.63 -17.73
CA GLU A 43 -9.13 12.96 -17.17
C GLU A 43 -8.30 13.00 -15.89
N GLY A 44 -7.90 11.84 -15.33
CA GLY A 44 -7.03 11.74 -14.15
C GLY A 44 -7.76 11.86 -12.80
N ARG A 45 -9.05 11.53 -12.74
CA ARG A 45 -9.86 11.55 -11.51
C ARG A 45 -9.83 10.18 -10.84
N ILE A 46 -9.47 10.13 -9.56
CA ILE A 46 -9.40 8.93 -8.73
C ILE A 46 -10.25 9.17 -7.47
N GLN A 47 -11.16 8.26 -7.17
CA GLN A 47 -12.03 8.34 -5.98
C GLN A 47 -11.56 7.37 -4.91
N VAL A 48 -11.50 7.86 -3.67
CA VAL A 48 -11.12 7.08 -2.49
C VAL A 48 -12.25 7.16 -1.47
N LEU A 49 -12.74 6.01 -1.04
CA LEU A 49 -13.72 5.92 0.04
C LEU A 49 -13.03 6.30 1.36
N GLU A 50 -13.56 7.30 2.04
CA GLU A 50 -13.06 7.66 3.36
C GLU A 50 -13.65 6.69 4.42
N PRO A 51 -12.84 6.23 5.39
CA PRO A 51 -13.35 5.45 6.50
C PRO A 51 -14.34 6.31 7.31
N SER A 52 -15.62 5.96 7.22
CA SER A 52 -16.74 6.66 7.87
C SER A 52 -17.22 5.84 9.06
N THR A 53 -17.43 6.50 10.20
CA THR A 53 -18.08 5.93 11.40
C THR A 53 -19.61 5.98 11.34
N GLY A 54 -20.20 6.45 10.23
CA GLY A 54 -21.64 6.63 10.06
C GLY A 54 -22.20 6.05 8.75
N SER A 55 -23.52 6.15 8.57
CA SER A 55 -24.27 5.56 7.45
C SER A 55 -24.08 6.28 6.10
N SER A 56 -23.45 7.45 6.06
CA SER A 56 -23.13 8.16 4.82
C SER A 56 -21.71 7.82 4.34
N LYS A 57 -21.61 7.29 3.11
CA LYS A 57 -20.33 7.12 2.42
C LYS A 57 -19.80 8.49 2.02
N ARG A 58 -18.59 8.83 2.45
CA ARG A 58 -17.89 10.06 2.04
C ARG A 58 -16.76 9.69 1.09
N VAL A 59 -16.56 10.50 0.06
CA VAL A 59 -15.56 10.24 -0.98
C VAL A 59 -14.55 11.38 -1.03
N ALA A 60 -13.27 11.04 -0.92
CA ALA A 60 -12.18 11.92 -1.26
C ALA A 60 -11.85 11.77 -2.75
N VAL A 61 -11.73 12.88 -3.46
CA VAL A 61 -11.38 12.90 -4.89
C VAL A 61 -9.94 13.37 -5.05
N TYR A 62 -9.13 12.57 -5.71
CA TYR A 62 -7.79 12.94 -6.14
C TYR A 62 -7.80 13.23 -7.64
N GLN A 63 -7.33 14.41 -8.02
CA GLN A 63 -7.24 14.85 -9.39
C GLN A 63 -5.77 14.97 -9.79
N ALA A 64 -5.28 14.02 -10.57
CA ALA A 64 -3.96 14.11 -11.17
C ALA A 64 -3.97 15.08 -12.36
N LYS A 65 -3.04 16.04 -12.37
CA LYS A 65 -2.79 16.94 -13.49
C LYS A 65 -1.28 17.06 -13.73
N TYR A 66 -0.87 16.70 -14.95
CA TYR A 66 0.52 16.79 -15.35
C TYR A 66 0.85 18.21 -15.80
N PHE A 67 1.15 19.08 -14.84
CA PHE A 67 1.60 20.45 -15.08
C PHE A 67 3.04 20.59 -14.59
N VAL A 68 3.96 20.74 -15.53
CA VAL A 68 5.38 21.00 -15.27
C VAL A 68 5.64 22.48 -15.57
N GLY A 69 6.26 23.19 -14.62
CA GLY A 69 6.54 24.62 -14.74
C GLY A 69 5.39 25.56 -14.32
N ARG A 70 5.42 26.80 -14.85
CA ARG A 70 4.49 27.88 -14.49
C ARG A 70 3.13 27.67 -15.15
N TRP A 71 2.05 27.98 -14.43
CA TRP A 71 0.70 27.80 -14.96
C TRP A 71 0.22 29.01 -15.73
N GLU A 72 -0.38 28.75 -16.88
CA GLU A 72 -1.11 29.74 -17.64
C GLU A 72 -2.60 29.69 -17.31
N SER A 73 -3.35 30.61 -17.91
CA SER A 73 -4.81 30.71 -17.76
C SER A 73 -5.53 29.40 -18.11
N TYR A 74 -4.99 28.61 -19.03
CA TYR A 74 -5.57 27.35 -19.44
C TYR A 74 -5.48 26.28 -18.35
N GLN A 75 -4.33 26.10 -17.69
CA GLN A 75 -4.15 25.14 -16.60
C GLN A 75 -5.05 25.51 -15.41
N ARG A 76 -5.13 26.81 -15.07
CA ARG A 76 -6.05 27.34 -14.05
C ARG A 76 -7.52 27.07 -14.39
N ARG A 77 -7.90 27.16 -15.66
CA ARG A 77 -9.24 26.77 -16.14
C ARG A 77 -9.49 25.28 -15.96
N GLN A 78 -8.54 24.41 -16.34
CA GLN A 78 -8.68 22.97 -16.16
C GLN A 78 -8.89 22.56 -14.70
N VAL A 79 -8.21 23.22 -13.76
CA VAL A 79 -8.38 22.97 -12.32
C VAL A 79 -9.80 23.30 -11.86
N ARG A 80 -10.30 24.48 -12.23
CA ARG A 80 -11.69 24.90 -11.92
C ARG A 80 -12.72 23.93 -12.48
N GLU A 81 -12.59 23.58 -13.77
CA GLU A 81 -13.50 22.66 -14.44
C GLU A 81 -13.48 21.26 -13.83
N ALA A 82 -12.31 20.78 -13.40
CA ALA A 82 -12.17 19.47 -12.76
C ALA A 82 -12.89 19.40 -11.41
N LEU A 83 -12.72 20.43 -10.56
CA LEU A 83 -13.46 20.49 -9.29
C LEU A 83 -14.97 20.60 -9.52
N GLN A 84 -15.40 21.49 -10.42
CA GLN A 84 -16.82 21.64 -10.74
C GLN A 84 -17.45 20.34 -11.26
N ARG A 85 -16.73 19.56 -12.08
CA ARG A 85 -17.19 18.24 -12.51
C ARG A 85 -17.28 17.27 -11.35
N ALA A 86 -16.27 17.22 -10.46
CA ALA A 86 -16.31 16.36 -9.28
C ALA A 86 -17.53 16.66 -8.38
N LEU A 87 -17.83 17.94 -8.14
CA LEU A 87 -18.96 18.37 -7.33
C LEU A 87 -20.33 18.10 -7.99
N ARG A 88 -20.41 18.10 -9.32
CA ARG A 88 -21.66 17.78 -10.04
C ARG A 88 -21.93 16.28 -10.10
N ASP A 89 -20.90 15.50 -10.33
CA ASP A 89 -21.04 14.06 -10.58
C ASP A 89 -21.27 13.27 -9.28
N ASP A 90 -20.83 13.80 -8.13
CA ASP A 90 -20.84 13.07 -6.87
C ASP A 90 -21.19 14.00 -5.69
N GLN A 91 -22.40 13.85 -5.16
CA GLN A 91 -22.88 14.67 -4.03
C GLN A 91 -22.23 14.29 -2.69
N ALA A 92 -21.44 13.21 -2.64
CA ALA A 92 -20.79 12.74 -1.43
C ALA A 92 -19.30 13.17 -1.31
N VAL A 93 -18.82 14.03 -2.21
CA VAL A 93 -17.43 14.52 -2.18
C VAL A 93 -17.20 15.37 -0.93
N SER A 94 -16.39 14.85 0.00
CA SER A 94 -16.01 15.53 1.23
C SER A 94 -14.80 16.44 1.04
N ARG A 95 -13.87 16.00 0.20
CA ARG A 95 -12.57 16.64 -0.02
C ARG A 95 -12.08 16.40 -1.44
N TRP A 96 -11.38 17.38 -1.99
CA TRP A 96 -10.77 17.30 -3.32
C TRP A 96 -9.29 17.68 -3.25
N THR A 97 -8.42 16.85 -3.82
CA THR A 97 -6.96 17.01 -3.77
C THR A 97 -6.38 17.07 -5.19
N LEU A 98 -5.67 18.15 -5.52
CA LEU A 98 -4.92 18.27 -6.77
C LEU A 98 -3.54 17.63 -6.62
N CYS A 99 -3.21 16.66 -7.47
CA CYS A 99 -1.89 16.03 -7.51
C CYS A 99 -1.07 16.55 -8.69
N LEU A 100 0.15 17.01 -8.43
CA LEU A 100 1.03 17.65 -9.42
C LEU A 100 2.43 17.01 -9.44
N PRO A 101 3.07 16.88 -10.62
CA PRO A 101 4.40 16.27 -10.73
C PRO A 101 5.52 17.15 -10.18
N ALA A 102 5.29 18.46 -10.10
CA ALA A 102 6.28 19.46 -9.69
C ALA A 102 5.71 20.41 -8.64
N ARG A 103 6.61 21.10 -7.94
CA ARG A 103 6.23 22.18 -7.02
C ARG A 103 5.66 23.36 -7.79
N MET A 104 4.56 23.92 -7.31
CA MET A 104 3.98 25.13 -7.90
C MET A 104 4.92 26.33 -7.74
N ALA A 105 4.98 27.18 -8.77
CA ALA A 105 5.62 28.48 -8.65
C ALA A 105 4.89 29.35 -7.61
N ALA A 106 5.60 30.31 -7.00
CA ALA A 106 5.05 31.15 -5.93
C ALA A 106 3.78 31.93 -6.33
N GLU A 107 3.65 32.29 -7.60
CA GLU A 107 2.45 32.96 -8.13
C GLU A 107 1.28 31.99 -8.30
N ASP A 108 1.54 30.78 -8.78
CA ASP A 108 0.50 29.76 -8.98
C ASP A 108 -0.01 29.23 -7.64
N LEU A 109 0.89 29.08 -6.66
CA LEU A 109 0.52 28.77 -5.28
C LEU A 109 -0.36 29.88 -4.66
N ARG A 110 -0.04 31.15 -4.89
CA ARG A 110 -0.87 32.28 -4.43
C ARG A 110 -2.26 32.23 -5.07
N TRP A 111 -2.33 32.10 -6.38
CA TRP A 111 -3.59 31.95 -7.10
C TRP A 111 -4.41 30.75 -6.57
N PHE A 112 -3.77 29.59 -6.40
CA PHE A 112 -4.44 28.38 -5.92
C PHE A 112 -4.97 28.56 -4.49
N ASN A 113 -4.19 29.20 -3.62
CA ASN A 113 -4.58 29.50 -2.24
C ASN A 113 -5.76 30.46 -2.15
N ASP A 114 -5.83 31.47 -3.02
CA ASP A 114 -6.93 32.42 -3.04
C ASP A 114 -8.20 31.78 -3.62
N TRP A 115 -8.04 30.99 -4.69
CA TRP A 115 -9.14 30.25 -5.30
C TRP A 115 -9.72 29.17 -4.36
N ARG A 116 -8.88 28.38 -3.68
CA ARG A 116 -9.35 27.27 -2.82
C ARG A 116 -10.17 27.74 -1.62
N LYS A 117 -9.89 28.93 -1.08
CA LYS A 117 -10.64 29.53 0.04
C LYS A 117 -12.10 29.84 -0.32
N GLN A 118 -12.39 29.94 -1.61
CA GLN A 118 -13.74 30.26 -2.13
C GLN A 118 -14.57 28.99 -2.40
N GLN A 119 -14.02 27.79 -2.13
CA GLN A 119 -14.68 26.53 -2.46
C GLN A 119 -15.52 26.02 -1.28
N PRO A 120 -16.65 25.33 -1.54
CA PRO A 120 -17.57 24.86 -0.51
C PRO A 120 -17.09 23.59 0.22
N ILE A 121 -15.98 22.99 -0.23
CA ILE A 121 -15.40 21.76 0.31
C ILE A 121 -13.91 21.98 0.62
N GLU A 122 -13.31 21.03 1.34
CA GLU A 122 -11.88 21.02 1.56
C GLU A 122 -11.12 20.79 0.24
N VAL A 123 -10.19 21.68 -0.08
CA VAL A 123 -9.39 21.65 -1.29
C VAL A 123 -7.90 21.68 -0.94
N GLU A 124 -7.21 20.60 -1.28
CA GLU A 124 -5.79 20.38 -0.99
C GLU A 124 -4.96 20.28 -2.27
N VAL A 125 -3.65 20.41 -2.11
CA VAL A 125 -2.67 20.15 -3.16
C VAL A 125 -1.59 19.22 -2.61
N VAL A 126 -1.18 18.27 -3.44
CA VAL A 126 -0.06 17.35 -3.19
C VAL A 126 0.89 17.52 -4.36
N ASP A 127 2.04 18.14 -4.10
CA ASP A 127 3.02 18.46 -5.14
C ASP A 127 4.07 17.35 -5.34
N GLY A 128 5.03 17.58 -6.24
CA GLY A 128 6.07 16.59 -6.55
C GLY A 128 6.89 16.14 -5.34
N ASN A 129 7.11 17.01 -4.35
CA ASN A 129 7.82 16.63 -3.12
C ASN A 129 6.94 15.78 -2.21
N ASP A 130 5.66 16.15 -2.07
CA ASP A 130 4.70 15.37 -1.28
C ASP A 130 4.50 13.98 -1.91
N LEU A 131 4.36 13.92 -3.23
CA LEU A 131 4.29 12.67 -3.98
C LEU A 131 5.58 11.87 -3.85
N LEU A 132 6.75 12.51 -3.81
CA LEU A 132 8.03 11.82 -3.62
C LEU A 132 8.12 11.22 -2.22
N ALA A 133 7.69 11.95 -1.19
CA ALA A 133 7.60 11.42 0.17
C ALA A 133 6.64 10.22 0.23
N LYS A 134 5.50 10.29 -0.45
CA LYS A 134 4.55 9.18 -0.57
C LYS A 134 5.12 7.99 -1.34
N LEU A 135 5.84 8.23 -2.44
CA LEU A 135 6.53 7.23 -3.26
C LEU A 135 7.61 6.50 -2.44
N LYS A 136 8.33 7.23 -1.60
CA LYS A 136 9.34 6.68 -0.67
C LYS A 136 8.73 6.05 0.58
N GLY A 137 7.43 6.25 0.82
CA GLY A 137 6.71 5.72 1.96
C GLY A 137 6.21 4.30 1.72
N PRO A 138 5.70 3.64 2.77
CA PRO A 138 5.20 2.26 2.70
C PRO A 138 4.12 2.00 1.62
N GLY A 139 3.27 3.00 1.34
CA GLY A 139 2.25 2.91 0.28
C GLY A 139 2.74 3.25 -1.14
N GLY A 140 3.99 3.67 -1.31
CA GLY A 140 4.53 4.13 -2.59
C GLY A 140 5.09 3.02 -3.49
N ARG A 141 5.21 1.79 -2.99
CA ARG A 141 5.93 0.69 -3.66
C ARG A 141 5.45 0.36 -5.06
N MET A 142 4.13 0.21 -5.28
CA MET A 142 3.61 -0.12 -6.61
C MET A 142 4.04 0.94 -7.64
N ALA A 143 4.00 2.20 -7.24
CA ALA A 143 4.50 3.30 -8.05
C ALA A 143 6.04 3.27 -8.16
N LEU A 144 6.77 2.87 -7.13
CA LEU A 144 8.23 2.73 -7.16
C LEU A 144 8.68 1.71 -8.22
N GLU A 145 8.09 0.52 -8.21
CA GLU A 145 8.38 -0.54 -9.19
C GLU A 145 8.05 -0.08 -10.62
N GLN A 146 6.93 0.64 -10.79
CA GLN A 146 6.53 1.21 -12.06
C GLN A 146 7.53 2.26 -12.58
N VAL A 147 7.91 3.22 -11.74
CA VAL A 147 8.94 4.24 -12.04
C VAL A 147 10.27 3.58 -12.42
N GLN A 148 10.72 2.58 -11.66
CA GLN A 148 11.96 1.85 -11.93
C GLN A 148 11.89 1.08 -13.26
N SER A 149 10.76 0.45 -13.57
CA SER A 149 10.56 -0.26 -14.84
C SER A 149 10.64 0.65 -16.07
N TRP A 150 10.37 1.95 -15.90
CA TRP A 150 10.51 2.95 -16.96
C TRP A 150 11.94 3.51 -17.06
N GLY A 151 12.86 3.06 -16.21
CA GLY A 151 14.24 3.56 -16.17
C GLY A 151 14.38 4.93 -15.50
N VAL A 152 13.31 5.45 -14.88
CA VAL A 152 13.35 6.72 -14.16
C VAL A 152 14.22 6.56 -12.92
N THR A 153 15.18 7.47 -12.75
CA THR A 153 16.09 7.41 -11.61
C THR A 153 15.41 8.03 -10.40
N ILE A 154 15.18 7.21 -9.39
CA ILE A 154 14.77 7.68 -8.08
C ILE A 154 16.07 8.03 -7.35
N PRO A 155 16.24 9.26 -6.84
CA PRO A 155 17.39 9.57 -6.01
C PRO A 155 17.45 8.53 -4.91
N VAL A 156 18.50 7.69 -4.93
CA VAL A 156 18.62 6.49 -4.11
C VAL A 156 18.21 6.89 -2.71
N THR A 157 17.14 6.29 -2.22
CA THR A 157 16.81 6.46 -0.83
C THR A 157 17.92 5.76 -0.06
N GLU A 158 18.81 6.54 0.55
CA GLU A 158 19.70 6.05 1.61
C GLU A 158 18.91 5.64 2.86
N THR A 159 17.70 5.12 2.69
CA THR A 159 16.79 4.71 3.73
C THR A 159 16.47 3.23 3.54
N VAL A 160 16.21 2.57 4.65
CA VAL A 160 15.62 1.25 4.67
C VAL A 160 14.13 1.39 4.28
N GLN A 161 13.63 0.52 3.41
CA GLN A 161 12.19 0.48 3.08
C GLN A 161 11.72 -0.97 3.13
N LEU A 162 10.90 -1.30 4.13
CA LEU A 162 10.49 -2.66 4.41
C LEU A 162 9.00 -2.85 4.18
N TRP A 163 8.62 -4.02 3.68
CA TRP A 163 7.23 -4.41 3.62
C TRP A 163 7.06 -5.92 3.53
N GLY A 164 5.84 -6.35 3.84
CA GLY A 164 5.37 -7.70 3.65
C GLY A 164 5.00 -7.98 2.20
N ARG A 165 5.36 -9.18 1.76
CA ARG A 165 5.00 -9.76 0.46
C ARG A 165 4.47 -11.16 0.66
N LEU A 166 3.38 -11.47 -0.01
CA LEU A 166 2.71 -12.75 0.00
C LEU A 166 2.75 -13.35 -1.40
N ARG A 167 3.29 -14.57 -1.53
CA ARG A 167 3.10 -15.36 -2.75
C ARG A 167 2.11 -16.48 -2.47
N VAL A 168 1.11 -16.63 -3.34
CA VAL A 168 0.15 -17.74 -3.28
C VAL A 168 0.56 -18.81 -4.26
N SER A 169 0.57 -20.07 -3.83
CA SER A 169 0.81 -21.21 -4.72
C SER A 169 -0.21 -22.31 -4.47
N PRO A 170 -0.71 -22.97 -5.52
CA PRO A 170 -1.62 -24.10 -5.35
C PRO A 170 -0.90 -25.24 -4.62
N ALA A 171 -1.63 -25.95 -3.77
CA ALA A 171 -1.12 -27.15 -3.14
C ALA A 171 -1.13 -28.34 -4.11
N ALA A 172 -0.31 -29.34 -3.83
CA ALA A 172 -0.29 -30.56 -4.63
C ALA A 172 -1.66 -31.27 -4.57
N PRO A 173 -2.09 -31.92 -5.67
CA PRO A 173 -3.29 -32.75 -5.67
C PRO A 173 -3.23 -33.78 -4.53
N ASN A 174 -4.36 -34.03 -3.87
CA ASN A 174 -4.52 -35.01 -2.77
C ASN A 174 -3.82 -34.66 -1.44
N SER A 175 -3.25 -33.46 -1.28
CA SER A 175 -2.65 -33.04 -0.01
C SER A 175 -3.66 -32.67 1.08
N GLY A 176 -4.96 -32.59 0.75
CA GLY A 176 -6.00 -32.03 1.63
C GLY A 176 -5.94 -30.50 1.78
N LEU A 177 -4.96 -29.85 1.14
CA LEU A 177 -4.77 -28.41 1.11
C LEU A 177 -5.17 -27.85 -0.26
N THR A 178 -5.55 -26.59 -0.27
CA THR A 178 -5.89 -25.83 -1.49
C THR A 178 -4.72 -24.93 -1.90
N TYR A 179 -4.13 -24.21 -0.95
CA TYR A 179 -3.06 -23.24 -1.22
C TYR A 179 -1.98 -23.23 -0.13
N TYR A 180 -0.80 -22.74 -0.50
CA TYR A 180 0.24 -22.28 0.40
C TYR A 180 0.43 -20.77 0.25
N LEU A 181 0.39 -20.05 1.37
CA LEU A 181 0.71 -18.63 1.42
C LEU A 181 2.12 -18.44 1.96
N TYR A 182 3.02 -17.94 1.12
CA TYR A 182 4.42 -17.66 1.48
C TYR A 182 4.54 -16.19 1.86
N ALA A 183 4.47 -15.91 3.16
CA ALA A 183 4.62 -14.57 3.72
C ALA A 183 6.09 -14.27 3.96
N SER A 184 6.55 -13.15 3.44
CA SER A 184 7.96 -12.78 3.38
C SER A 184 8.13 -11.28 3.63
N VAL A 185 9.28 -10.87 4.14
CA VAL A 185 9.65 -9.45 4.28
C VAL A 185 10.68 -9.10 3.22
N TYR A 186 10.45 -7.99 2.54
CA TYR A 186 11.30 -7.50 1.47
C TYR A 186 11.86 -6.12 1.83
N ASN A 187 13.11 -5.86 1.46
CA ASN A 187 13.74 -4.55 1.57
C ASN A 187 13.92 -3.92 0.19
N GLY A 188 13.11 -2.93 -0.18
CA GLY A 188 13.30 -2.19 -1.44
C GLY A 188 14.07 -0.89 -1.28
N GLY A 189 14.59 -0.61 -0.09
CA GLY A 189 15.41 0.57 0.15
C GLY A 189 16.85 0.38 -0.30
N GLY A 190 17.60 1.48 -0.41
CA GLY A 190 19.01 1.45 -0.81
C GLY A 190 19.99 1.04 0.30
N ARG A 191 19.51 0.81 1.53
CA ARG A 191 20.36 0.41 2.68
C ARG A 191 19.94 -0.91 3.30
N PRO A 192 20.89 -1.69 3.85
CA PRO A 192 20.55 -2.89 4.63
C PRO A 192 19.71 -2.56 5.87
N ALA A 193 18.65 -3.32 6.10
CA ALA A 193 17.86 -3.24 7.33
C ALA A 193 18.55 -4.01 8.47
N LYS A 194 19.08 -3.29 9.45
CA LYS A 194 19.74 -3.86 10.64
C LYS A 194 18.73 -4.11 11.77
N ASP A 195 19.07 -5.05 12.65
CA ASP A 195 18.24 -5.45 13.80
C ASP A 195 16.78 -5.75 13.46
N LEU A 196 16.55 -6.30 12.26
CA LEU A 196 15.21 -6.60 11.75
C LEU A 196 14.48 -7.58 12.69
N ARG A 197 13.30 -7.17 13.13
CA ARG A 197 12.33 -8.01 13.83
C ARG A 197 11.01 -7.94 13.09
N VAL A 198 10.32 -9.06 13.06
CA VAL A 198 9.02 -9.16 12.41
C VAL A 198 8.05 -9.93 13.29
N GLU A 199 6.80 -9.53 13.25
CA GLU A 199 5.69 -10.25 13.86
C GLU A 199 4.60 -10.41 12.81
N LEU A 200 4.26 -11.65 12.51
CA LEU A 200 3.19 -11.98 11.58
C LEU A 200 2.08 -12.70 12.34
N ASN A 201 0.87 -12.13 12.28
CA ASN A 201 -0.35 -12.72 12.78
C ASN A 201 -1.30 -12.99 11.60
N HIS A 202 -2.13 -14.00 11.70
CA HIS A 202 -3.15 -14.28 10.70
C HIS A 202 -4.43 -14.82 11.35
N SER A 203 -5.57 -14.62 10.67
CA SER A 203 -6.84 -15.22 11.09
C SER A 203 -6.78 -16.75 11.07
N ALA A 204 -7.69 -17.41 11.78
CA ALA A 204 -7.66 -18.85 11.94
C ALA A 204 -7.71 -19.59 10.60
N THR A 205 -6.68 -20.40 10.30
CA THR A 205 -6.64 -21.22 9.08
C THR A 205 -6.99 -22.67 9.30
N ARG A 206 -7.08 -23.10 10.57
CA ARG A 206 -7.20 -24.52 10.99
C ARG A 206 -6.04 -25.40 10.51
N CYS A 207 -4.92 -24.79 10.16
CA CYS A 207 -3.70 -25.45 9.71
C CYS A 207 -2.52 -25.01 10.58
N LEU A 208 -1.53 -25.88 10.76
CA LEU A 208 -0.29 -25.54 11.43
C LEU A 208 0.66 -24.85 10.45
N SER A 209 1.08 -23.64 10.77
CA SER A 209 2.09 -22.92 9.98
C SER A 209 3.44 -23.61 10.08
N LEU A 210 4.16 -23.74 8.96
CA LEU A 210 5.45 -24.43 8.90
C LEU A 210 6.52 -23.72 9.74
N ARG A 211 7.56 -24.44 10.17
CA ARG A 211 8.69 -23.84 10.92
C ARG A 211 9.43 -22.82 10.06
N HIS A 212 10.02 -21.83 10.72
CA HIS A 212 10.89 -20.87 10.04
C HIS A 212 12.29 -21.48 9.83
N ASP A 213 13.05 -20.89 8.91
CA ASP A 213 14.46 -21.24 8.71
C ASP A 213 15.31 -20.63 9.84
N GLU A 214 15.83 -21.48 10.73
CA GLU A 214 16.65 -21.09 11.89
C GLU A 214 18.01 -20.47 11.50
N SER A 215 18.48 -20.71 10.27
CA SER A 215 19.68 -20.02 9.76
C SER A 215 19.42 -18.53 9.49
N GLN A 216 18.17 -18.18 9.17
CA GLN A 216 17.76 -16.81 8.82
C GLN A 216 17.11 -16.07 9.99
N TRP A 217 16.46 -16.79 10.90
CA TRP A 217 15.63 -16.23 11.96
C TRP A 217 15.87 -16.90 13.32
N ARG A 218 15.73 -16.11 14.39
CA ARG A 218 15.62 -16.58 15.77
C ARG A 218 14.21 -16.30 16.28
N ALA A 219 13.58 -17.29 16.92
CA ALA A 219 12.27 -17.10 17.54
C ALA A 219 12.34 -16.09 18.69
N GLY A 220 11.44 -15.10 18.68
CA GLY A 220 11.32 -14.06 19.69
C GLY A 220 10.15 -14.33 20.64
N GLY A 221 10.08 -15.49 21.29
CA GLY A 221 8.99 -15.82 22.21
C GLY A 221 8.72 -17.32 22.38
N ARG A 222 7.57 -17.66 22.98
CA ARG A 222 7.08 -19.05 23.07
C ARG A 222 6.80 -19.60 21.67
N ALA A 223 6.92 -20.91 21.49
CA ALA A 223 6.72 -21.63 20.23
C ALA A 223 5.24 -21.67 19.76
N GLN A 224 4.53 -20.54 19.80
CA GLN A 224 3.20 -20.42 19.22
C GLN A 224 3.31 -20.18 17.70
N PRO A 225 2.44 -20.80 16.89
CA PRO A 225 2.48 -20.65 15.44
C PRO A 225 1.96 -19.29 14.96
N SER A 226 1.07 -18.63 15.73
CA SER A 226 0.55 -17.27 15.50
C SER A 226 0.13 -16.62 16.85
N PRO A 227 0.47 -15.33 17.11
CA PRO A 227 1.38 -14.51 16.33
C PRO A 227 2.79 -15.10 16.37
N ARG A 228 3.52 -14.99 15.26
CA ARG A 228 4.91 -15.45 15.17
C ARG A 228 5.84 -14.26 15.17
N THR A 229 6.66 -14.16 16.21
CA THR A 229 7.68 -13.13 16.35
C THR A 229 9.06 -13.71 16.02
N LEU A 230 9.76 -13.12 15.05
CA LEU A 230 11.08 -13.54 14.61
C LEU A 230 12.06 -12.35 14.63
N ARG A 231 13.31 -12.62 14.99
CA ARG A 231 14.44 -11.69 14.85
C ARG A 231 15.42 -12.22 13.80
N ALA A 232 15.79 -11.39 12.85
CA ALA A 232 16.71 -11.77 11.80
C ALA A 232 18.11 -12.07 12.35
N CYS A 233 18.76 -13.13 11.85
CA CYS A 233 20.14 -13.48 12.21
C CYS A 233 21.17 -12.53 11.58
N ARG A 234 20.83 -11.90 10.44
CA ARG A 234 21.66 -10.95 9.70
C ARG A 234 20.81 -9.82 9.12
N PRO A 235 21.41 -8.67 8.76
CA PRO A 235 20.70 -7.60 8.05
C PRO A 235 19.99 -8.11 6.79
N LEU A 236 18.87 -7.48 6.44
CA LEU A 236 18.18 -7.72 5.16
C LEU A 236 18.74 -6.75 4.12
N LEU A 237 19.41 -7.27 3.09
CA LEU A 237 20.07 -6.44 2.08
C LEU A 237 19.06 -5.76 1.16
N PRO A 238 19.46 -4.68 0.45
CA PRO A 238 18.66 -4.11 -0.63
C PRO A 238 18.22 -5.18 -1.63
N GLU A 239 16.96 -5.09 -2.06
CA GLU A 239 16.28 -6.01 -2.97
C GLU A 239 16.17 -7.46 -2.48
N GLU A 240 16.56 -7.73 -1.23
CA GLU A 240 16.46 -9.06 -0.64
C GLU A 240 15.03 -9.33 -0.18
N ASN A 241 14.53 -10.53 -0.49
CA ASN A 241 13.31 -11.08 0.09
C ASN A 241 13.66 -12.20 1.07
N ARG A 242 13.03 -12.21 2.25
CA ARG A 242 13.24 -13.25 3.26
C ARG A 242 11.91 -13.83 3.76
N LEU A 243 11.75 -15.14 3.57
CA LEU A 243 10.55 -15.87 4.00
C LEU A 243 10.41 -15.84 5.53
N VAL A 244 9.22 -15.48 6.01
CA VAL A 244 8.88 -15.37 7.44
C VAL A 244 8.01 -16.54 7.87
N MET A 245 7.01 -16.89 7.06
CA MET A 245 6.07 -17.95 7.38
C MET A 245 5.47 -18.56 6.10
N VAL A 246 5.18 -19.86 6.15
CA VAL A 246 4.30 -20.52 5.19
C VAL A 246 3.01 -20.92 5.90
N ILE A 247 1.88 -20.43 5.39
CA ILE A 247 0.55 -20.65 5.95
C ILE A 247 -0.22 -21.57 5.00
N PRO A 248 -0.50 -22.82 5.40
CA PRO A 248 -1.35 -23.70 4.61
C PRO A 248 -2.82 -23.28 4.67
N ILE A 249 -3.52 -23.42 3.55
CA ILE A 249 -4.95 -23.16 3.41
C ILE A 249 -5.62 -24.46 2.96
N SER A 250 -6.72 -24.82 3.63
CA SER A 250 -7.54 -25.99 3.31
C SER A 250 -8.94 -25.57 2.85
N PRO A 251 -9.74 -26.49 2.30
CA PRO A 251 -11.16 -26.21 2.01
C PRO A 251 -11.99 -25.80 3.23
N GLN A 252 -11.52 -26.09 4.45
CA GLN A 252 -12.21 -25.80 5.71
C GLN A 252 -11.74 -24.49 6.36
N THR A 253 -10.77 -23.80 5.76
CA THR A 253 -10.26 -22.52 6.24
C THR A 253 -11.33 -21.44 6.09
N PRO A 254 -11.74 -20.76 7.19
CA PRO A 254 -12.64 -19.61 7.10
C PRO A 254 -12.06 -18.49 6.24
N LEU A 255 -12.89 -17.91 5.37
CA LEU A 255 -12.55 -16.75 4.54
C LEU A 255 -13.34 -15.52 4.99
N PRO A 256 -12.79 -14.29 4.87
CA PRO A 256 -11.45 -13.99 4.34
C PRO A 256 -10.32 -14.37 5.29
N VAL A 257 -9.14 -14.69 4.73
CA VAL A 257 -7.92 -14.83 5.51
C VAL A 257 -7.26 -13.47 5.61
N THR A 258 -7.09 -12.98 6.84
CA THR A 258 -6.48 -11.67 7.09
C THR A 258 -5.13 -11.88 7.76
N LEU A 259 -4.11 -11.19 7.26
CA LEU A 259 -2.73 -11.23 7.75
C LEU A 259 -2.35 -9.84 8.27
N HIS A 260 -1.73 -9.77 9.43
CA HIS A 260 -1.22 -8.56 10.06
C HIS A 260 0.27 -8.70 10.25
N PHE A 261 1.02 -7.73 9.76
CA PHE A 261 2.47 -7.75 9.71
C PHE A 261 3.01 -6.51 10.41
N ARG A 262 3.81 -6.74 11.44
CA ARG A 262 4.53 -5.68 12.15
C ARG A 262 6.02 -5.87 11.89
N ILE A 263 6.69 -4.81 11.48
CA ILE A 263 8.10 -4.83 11.11
C ILE A 263 8.83 -3.75 11.91
N TRP A 264 9.91 -4.13 12.58
CA TRP A 264 10.83 -3.24 13.27
C TRP A 264 12.21 -3.40 12.65
N ALA A 265 12.91 -2.29 12.44
CA ALA A 265 14.32 -2.28 12.08
C ALA A 265 15.00 -1.07 12.72
N GLN A 266 16.33 -1.11 12.78
CA GLN A 266 17.11 0.03 13.24
C GLN A 266 16.79 1.26 12.39
N ASP A 267 16.64 2.43 13.03
CA ASP A 267 16.41 3.72 12.39
C ASP A 267 15.17 3.77 11.47
N THR A 268 14.24 2.83 11.67
CA THR A 268 12.98 2.74 10.93
C THR A 268 11.83 2.75 11.94
N PRO A 269 10.81 3.62 11.80
CA PRO A 269 9.63 3.54 12.66
C PRO A 269 8.95 2.19 12.50
N LEU A 270 8.17 1.78 13.50
CA LEU A 270 7.34 0.57 13.40
C LEU A 270 6.44 0.67 12.16
N LEU A 271 6.53 -0.33 11.30
CA LEU A 271 5.66 -0.47 10.15
C LEU A 271 4.59 -1.52 10.46
N GLU A 272 3.34 -1.09 10.44
CA GLU A 272 2.19 -1.97 10.53
C GLU A 272 1.55 -2.08 9.16
N GLN A 273 1.29 -3.31 8.74
CA GLN A 273 0.74 -3.62 7.44
C GLN A 273 -0.26 -4.77 7.55
N HIS A 274 -1.20 -4.84 6.62
CA HIS A 274 -2.22 -5.88 6.60
C HIS A 274 -2.56 -6.32 5.18
N LEU A 275 -3.13 -7.51 5.06
CA LEU A 275 -3.62 -8.06 3.79
C LEU A 275 -4.83 -8.94 4.07
N SER A 276 -5.90 -8.78 3.28
CA SER A 276 -7.10 -9.61 3.38
C SER A 276 -7.36 -10.34 2.07
N LEU A 277 -7.53 -11.65 2.13
CA LEU A 277 -7.66 -12.53 0.98
C LEU A 277 -9.02 -13.23 1.03
N ASP A 278 -9.86 -12.96 0.04
CA ASP A 278 -11.09 -13.72 -0.19
C ASP A 278 -10.84 -14.87 -1.18
N ALA A 279 -11.90 -15.65 -1.46
CA ALA A 279 -11.82 -16.78 -2.39
C ALA A 279 -11.40 -16.38 -3.82
N ARG A 280 -11.78 -15.18 -4.26
CA ARG A 280 -11.48 -14.67 -5.60
C ARG A 280 -10.01 -14.30 -5.70
N VAL A 281 -9.46 -13.65 -4.68
CA VAL A 281 -8.05 -13.27 -4.61
C VAL A 281 -7.15 -14.50 -4.54
N LEU A 282 -7.50 -15.50 -3.72
CA LEU A 282 -6.72 -16.75 -3.61
C LEU A 282 -6.63 -17.51 -4.94
N ALA A 283 -7.68 -17.47 -5.77
CA ALA A 283 -7.71 -18.15 -7.06
C ALA A 283 -6.78 -17.53 -8.12
N GLN A 284 -6.31 -16.29 -7.93
CA GLN A 284 -5.48 -15.59 -8.92
C GLN A 284 -4.01 -16.05 -8.92
N THR A 285 -3.60 -16.96 -8.02
CA THR A 285 -2.23 -17.52 -7.88
C THR A 285 -1.14 -16.49 -8.20
N SER A 286 -1.14 -15.40 -7.46
CA SER A 286 -0.32 -14.21 -7.73
C SER A 286 0.53 -13.83 -6.52
N GLN A 287 1.41 -12.86 -6.73
CA GLN A 287 2.07 -12.15 -5.65
C GLN A 287 1.20 -10.97 -5.22
N PHE A 288 1.03 -10.82 -3.91
CA PHE A 288 0.33 -9.73 -3.27
C PHE A 288 1.26 -9.06 -2.29
N ASP A 289 1.05 -7.78 -2.05
CA ASP A 289 1.83 -7.03 -1.08
C ASP A 289 0.90 -6.45 -0.03
N PHE A 290 1.44 -6.29 1.17
CA PHE A 290 0.66 -5.82 2.30
C PHE A 290 0.37 -4.32 2.16
N ILE A 291 -0.82 -3.91 2.58
CA ILE A 291 -1.25 -2.51 2.63
C ILE A 291 -0.80 -1.93 3.96
N THR A 292 -0.41 -0.65 3.98
CA THR A 292 0.03 0.02 5.21
C THR A 292 -1.14 0.29 6.15
N GLY A 293 -0.90 0.18 7.45
CA GLY A 293 -1.87 0.40 8.50
C GLY A 293 -2.24 -0.89 9.24
N THR A 294 -2.96 -0.73 10.35
CA THR A 294 -3.33 -1.82 11.27
C THR A 294 -4.31 -2.82 10.66
N GLY A 295 -5.08 -2.42 9.64
CA GLY A 295 -6.10 -3.26 9.03
C GLY A 295 -7.34 -3.45 9.91
N PRO A 296 -8.31 -4.28 9.46
CA PRO A 296 -9.47 -4.64 10.25
C PRO A 296 -9.06 -5.52 11.44
N GLU A 297 -9.73 -5.38 12.59
CA GLU A 297 -9.40 -6.17 13.78
C GLU A 297 -9.58 -7.67 13.50
N LEU A 298 -8.57 -8.48 13.85
CA LEU A 298 -8.65 -9.92 13.67
C LEU A 298 -9.67 -10.50 14.66
N PRO A 299 -10.58 -11.39 14.22
CA PRO A 299 -11.41 -12.13 15.16
C PRO A 299 -10.50 -12.93 16.12
N PRO A 300 -10.88 -13.04 17.41
CA PRO A 300 -10.07 -13.74 18.39
C PRO A 300 -9.80 -15.18 17.92
N THR A 301 -8.55 -15.60 18.00
CA THR A 301 -8.19 -17.00 17.70
C THR A 301 -8.95 -17.89 18.68
N PRO A 302 -9.73 -18.89 18.23
CA PRO A 302 -10.41 -19.78 19.15
C PRO A 302 -9.36 -20.46 20.01
N THR A 303 -9.43 -20.22 21.32
CA THR A 303 -8.62 -20.92 22.32
C THR A 303 -8.87 -22.41 22.15
N ALA A 304 -7.79 -23.20 22.03
CA ALA A 304 -7.89 -24.65 22.02
C ALA A 304 -8.73 -25.08 23.25
N GLY A 305 -9.84 -25.77 22.98
CA GLY A 305 -10.92 -25.98 23.93
C GLY A 305 -10.43 -26.50 25.28
N GLY A 306 -10.92 -25.86 26.35
CA GLY A 306 -11.00 -26.53 27.65
C GLY A 306 -11.90 -27.76 27.52
N PRO A 307 -11.65 -28.84 28.30
CA PRO A 307 -12.39 -30.08 28.18
C PRO A 307 -13.87 -29.84 28.42
N THR A 308 -14.68 -30.21 27.43
CA THR A 308 -16.14 -30.28 27.54
C THR A 308 -16.47 -31.26 28.67
N ALA A 309 -17.00 -30.74 29.77
CA ALA A 309 -17.61 -31.59 30.79
C ALA A 309 -18.82 -32.28 30.14
N VAL A 310 -18.68 -33.58 29.92
CA VAL A 310 -19.81 -34.46 29.59
C VAL A 310 -20.65 -34.56 30.86
N ALA A 311 -21.79 -33.88 30.86
CA ALA A 311 -22.82 -34.11 31.87
C ALA A 311 -23.48 -35.47 31.57
N ALA A 312 -23.39 -36.37 32.55
CA ALA A 312 -24.17 -37.60 32.64
C ALA A 312 -25.61 -37.29 33.08
#